data_AF-A0A136MZT2-F1
#
_entry.id   AF-A0A136MZT2-F1
#
_cell.length_a   1.000
_cell.length_b   1.000
_cell.length_c   1.000
_cell.angle_alpha   90.00
_cell.angle_beta   90.00
_cell.angle_gamma   90.00
#
_symmetry.space_group_name_H-M   'P 1'
#
loop_
_entity.id
_entity.type
_entity.pdbx_description
1 polymer ?
#
loop_
_entity_poly.entity_id
_entity_poly.type
_entity_poly.pdbx_seq_one_letter_code
_entity_poly.pdbx_strand_id
1 'polypeptide(L)'
;MNPHTHHPVWTAGASTDLELGNRYNKPSEAEGEWSSTFFPPLLNKIPARNKYSNNCHLNFLENQVLTSRVSIYTWSGIFTIFTIIFPTSVLEAKTNSGHAALRLLNSTRKMLHYIHPNHPVGDVHPYFENGVYYLNYIHDPGKWIVDQLRSTDLLHWEWYPLSHTPPASWQILPNWYVLSTIRDPVADLYRTYYFHYGSRMSVSQDLQNWEFGTPHQILPSYDFRYSRQGDNYAFYNEELKEYWMVILLQRNNVPYYQAGAIGYATSENLVEWKWKGELYYPGNKGDPEVPSMFNVGTKWYLLTSFYDHMVGKPSYRISETPYGPWSVPVPDSLDGKDLCAAMTVSNGLKRLLLGWIPLTASKPDNQHWGGHIAFPREVYQLSDGRLACRLESSIGSRIRGEQLFPGGTTVISQESGLWNIDLNSATCTSTIGYAFSQISTTYDELDLDLSISLGDTCKRAGVLLGRNASLAGFEISIDMEQGRFVIWSPGTWVHSEIQLHDFEPGVHSLRVIIEEDIVEAFLDDQYSLAARLPSKLNQYKVGLFSFNGTARFDDIRLFRLKGLEEISEAESSVDNWSQY
;
A
#
# COMPACT_ATOMS: atom_id res chain seq x y z
N MET A 1 15.70 -29.47 50.84
CA MET A 1 16.78 -29.85 51.78
C MET A 1 18.10 -29.32 51.22
N ASN A 2 19.05 -28.95 52.07
CA ASN A 2 20.43 -28.60 51.71
C ASN A 2 21.36 -29.71 52.25
N PRO A 3 22.56 -29.95 51.68
CA PRO A 3 23.74 -29.34 52.31
C PRO A 3 24.93 -28.97 51.37
N HIS A 4 25.54 -27.82 51.66
CA HIS A 4 26.99 -27.57 51.93
C HIS A 4 28.11 -28.28 51.13
N THR A 5 29.28 -27.70 50.82
CA THR A 5 29.86 -26.32 50.80
C THR A 5 31.29 -26.41 50.21
N HIS A 6 31.87 -25.32 49.68
CA HIS A 6 33.22 -24.83 50.10
C HIS A 6 33.57 -23.44 49.52
N HIS A 7 34.28 -22.62 50.32
CA HIS A 7 34.92 -21.34 49.94
C HIS A 7 36.37 -21.31 50.47
N PRO A 8 37.23 -20.43 49.93
CA PRO A 8 37.66 -19.20 50.66
C PRO A 8 37.55 -17.91 49.78
N VAL A 9 37.49 -16.63 50.22
CA VAL A 9 37.97 -15.86 51.42
C VAL A 9 39.45 -15.43 51.31
N TRP A 10 39.94 -14.17 51.43
CA TRP A 10 39.44 -12.77 51.61
C TRP A 10 40.63 -11.79 51.29
N THR A 11 40.67 -10.43 51.31
CA THR A 11 39.78 -9.33 51.79
C THR A 11 40.07 -7.98 51.06
N ALA A 12 39.22 -6.98 51.35
CA ALA A 12 39.27 -5.50 51.18
C ALA A 12 40.59 -4.67 51.02
N GLY A 13 40.43 -3.45 50.49
CA GLY A 13 41.33 -2.28 50.57
C GLY A 13 40.58 -0.97 50.22
N ALA A 14 40.96 0.20 50.76
CA ALA A 14 40.20 1.46 50.66
C ALA A 14 41.08 2.75 50.68
N SER A 15 40.47 3.89 50.28
CA SER A 15 41.01 5.28 50.21
C SER A 15 42.22 5.47 49.25
N THR A 16 42.52 6.64 48.67
CA THR A 16 42.48 8.04 49.17
C THR A 16 42.13 9.09 48.11
N ASP A 17 41.61 10.24 48.56
CA ASP A 17 41.51 11.49 47.77
C ASP A 17 42.88 12.11 47.44
N LEU A 18 42.92 12.98 46.42
CA LEU A 18 43.95 14.02 46.26
C LEU A 18 43.45 15.15 45.33
N GLU A 19 43.18 16.33 45.89
CA GLU A 19 43.01 17.57 45.13
C GLU A 19 44.37 18.18 44.71
N LEU A 20 44.35 19.02 43.66
CA LEU A 20 45.22 20.18 43.32
C LEU A 20 45.30 20.32 41.78
N GLY A 21 45.18 21.49 41.16
CA GLY A 21 44.87 22.83 41.65
C GLY A 21 44.85 23.86 40.50
N ASN A 22 44.18 25.02 40.70
CA ASN A 22 43.96 26.04 39.65
C ASN A 22 45.23 26.69 39.08
N ARG A 23 45.18 27.11 37.79
CA ARG A 23 45.83 28.35 37.30
C ARG A 23 45.17 28.91 36.03
N TYR A 24 45.23 30.23 35.88
CA TYR A 24 44.61 31.03 34.81
C TYR A 24 45.46 31.08 33.53
N ASN A 25 44.82 31.33 32.37
CA ASN A 25 45.05 32.59 31.62
C ASN A 25 44.09 32.79 30.41
N LYS A 26 43.62 34.03 30.26
CA LYS A 26 43.26 34.74 29.00
C LYS A 26 44.36 35.81 28.75
N PRO A 27 44.37 36.65 27.68
CA PRO A 27 43.45 36.77 26.54
C PRO A 27 44.16 36.78 25.15
N SER A 28 43.41 36.90 24.06
CA SER A 28 43.55 38.00 23.07
C SER A 28 42.53 37.91 21.93
N GLU A 29 42.13 39.05 21.37
CA GLU A 29 41.40 39.18 20.10
C GLU A 29 42.42 39.48 18.98
N ALA A 30 42.13 39.05 17.74
CA ALA A 30 42.75 39.58 16.53
C ALA A 30 41.92 39.20 15.28
N GLU A 31 41.84 40.12 14.31
CA GLU A 31 41.22 39.93 12.99
C GLU A 31 42.22 39.31 12.00
N GLY A 32 41.75 38.85 10.83
CA GLY A 32 42.65 38.47 9.73
C GLY A 32 41.98 37.72 8.57
N GLU A 33 41.63 38.44 7.50
CA GLU A 33 41.37 37.84 6.19
C GLU A 33 42.65 37.21 5.62
N TRP A 34 42.56 36.09 4.91
CA TRP A 34 43.57 35.71 3.90
C TRP A 34 42.95 34.98 2.72
N SER A 35 43.45 35.28 1.52
CA SER A 35 42.95 34.76 0.25
C SER A 35 44.06 34.17 -0.63
N SER A 36 43.65 33.22 -1.48
CA SER A 36 44.27 32.88 -2.78
C SER A 36 45.67 32.22 -2.88
N THR A 37 45.68 30.98 -3.38
CA THR A 37 46.54 30.42 -4.48
C THR A 37 48.06 30.24 -4.25
N PHE A 38 48.69 29.12 -4.61
CA PHE A 38 49.18 28.68 -5.97
C PHE A 38 49.80 27.24 -5.79
N PHE A 39 49.93 26.26 -6.72
CA PHE A 39 49.51 25.99 -8.12
C PHE A 39 49.86 24.47 -8.43
N PRO A 40 50.30 23.93 -9.61
CA PRO A 40 49.72 22.70 -10.23
C PRO A 40 50.76 21.52 -10.41
N PRO A 41 50.73 20.57 -11.40
CA PRO A 41 49.76 20.24 -12.49
C PRO A 41 49.52 18.74 -12.90
N LEU A 42 48.68 18.57 -13.94
CA LEU A 42 48.60 17.50 -14.98
C LEU A 42 47.68 16.25 -14.82
N LEU A 43 46.59 16.25 -15.61
CA LEU A 43 46.03 15.17 -16.47
C LEU A 43 45.48 13.85 -15.82
N ASN A 44 44.42 13.19 -16.33
CA ASN A 44 43.70 13.34 -17.61
C ASN A 44 42.24 12.79 -17.57
N LYS A 45 41.35 13.40 -18.39
CA LYS A 45 40.07 12.87 -18.95
C LYS A 45 38.98 12.26 -18.04
N ILE A 46 37.88 13.00 -17.89
CA ILE A 46 36.48 12.49 -17.83
C ILE A 46 35.66 13.31 -18.86
N PRO A 47 34.76 12.72 -19.67
CA PRO A 47 33.92 13.49 -20.61
C PRO A 47 32.81 14.28 -19.89
N ALA A 48 32.52 15.50 -20.39
CA ALA A 48 31.63 16.44 -19.73
C ALA A 48 30.13 16.19 -20.03
N ARG A 49 29.26 16.59 -19.10
CA ARG A 49 27.81 16.67 -19.30
C ARG A 49 27.47 17.80 -20.30
N ASN A 50 26.76 17.49 -21.38
CA ASN A 50 26.15 18.51 -22.23
C ASN A 50 24.90 19.09 -21.53
N LYS A 51 24.90 20.41 -21.30
CA LYS A 51 23.65 21.18 -21.16
C LYS A 51 23.14 21.47 -22.58
N TYR A 52 21.90 21.12 -22.87
CA TYR A 52 21.18 21.64 -24.04
C TYR A 52 19.93 22.39 -23.61
N SER A 53 19.96 23.70 -23.80
CA SER A 53 18.78 24.56 -23.87
C SER A 53 18.38 24.72 -25.34
N ASN A 54 17.15 24.36 -25.68
CA ASN A 54 16.38 24.87 -26.84
C ASN A 54 14.90 24.73 -26.45
N ASN A 55 14.04 25.75 -26.55
CA ASN A 55 13.64 26.50 -27.74
C ASN A 55 13.07 25.61 -28.85
N CYS A 56 11.78 25.27 -28.72
CA CYS A 56 10.94 24.85 -29.85
C CYS A 56 10.03 26.01 -30.25
N HIS A 57 10.35 26.69 -31.34
CA HIS A 57 9.40 27.59 -32.00
C HIS A 57 8.29 26.77 -32.69
N LEU A 58 7.05 27.25 -32.61
CA LEU A 58 5.96 26.80 -33.47
C LEU A 58 6.27 27.18 -34.92
N ASN A 59 6.28 26.20 -35.82
CA ASN A 59 6.20 26.46 -37.26
C ASN A 59 4.75 26.30 -37.72
N PHE A 60 4.25 27.30 -38.43
CA PHE A 60 2.94 27.26 -39.09
C PHE A 60 2.97 26.28 -40.26
N LEU A 61 1.87 25.53 -40.43
CA LEU A 61 1.43 25.03 -41.73
C LEU A 61 -0.05 25.39 -41.88
N GLU A 62 -0.34 26.21 -42.88
CA GLU A 62 -1.71 26.58 -43.24
C GLU A 62 -2.37 25.43 -44.00
N ASN A 63 -3.61 25.04 -43.66
CA ASN A 63 -4.76 25.47 -44.46
C ASN A 63 -6.14 25.03 -43.95
N GLN A 64 -7.15 25.79 -44.39
CA GLN A 64 -8.58 25.46 -44.46
C GLN A 64 -9.30 24.94 -43.19
N VAL A 65 -9.82 25.89 -42.42
CA VAL A 65 -11.08 25.71 -41.68
C VAL A 65 -12.21 26.39 -42.45
N LEU A 66 -13.33 25.69 -42.67
CA LEU A 66 -14.51 26.22 -43.34
C LEU A 66 -15.18 27.33 -42.50
N THR A 67 -15.57 28.43 -43.15
CA THR A 67 -16.22 29.55 -42.46
C THR A 67 -17.74 29.37 -42.38
N SER A 68 -18.28 29.52 -41.18
CA SER A 68 -19.70 29.82 -40.95
C SER A 68 -19.79 31.12 -40.16
N ARG A 69 -20.42 32.15 -40.74
CA ARG A 69 -20.61 33.46 -40.11
C ARG A 69 -21.88 33.43 -39.24
N VAL A 70 -21.77 33.84 -37.99
CA VAL A 70 -22.92 34.22 -37.16
C VAL A 70 -22.90 35.73 -36.97
N SER A 71 -23.80 36.43 -37.67
CA SER A 71 -24.03 37.87 -37.48
C SER A 71 -25.20 38.07 -36.54
N ILE A 72 -24.96 38.63 -35.34
CA ILE A 72 -26.02 38.98 -34.40
C ILE A 72 -26.41 40.44 -34.64
N TYR A 73 -27.65 40.67 -35.07
CA TYR A 73 -28.29 41.99 -35.02
C TYR A 73 -28.94 42.19 -33.67
N THR A 74 -28.77 43.37 -33.08
CA THR A 74 -29.51 43.79 -31.88
C THR A 74 -30.84 44.45 -32.26
N TRP A 75 -31.93 44.06 -31.61
CA TRP A 75 -33.13 44.89 -31.47
C TRP A 75 -33.86 44.55 -30.16
N SER A 76 -34.73 45.44 -29.71
CA SER A 76 -35.27 45.46 -28.35
C SER A 76 -36.72 44.97 -28.26
N GLY A 77 -37.09 44.36 -27.12
CA GLY A 77 -38.48 44.33 -26.67
C GLY A 77 -38.94 43.11 -25.85
N ILE A 78 -39.44 43.40 -24.64
CA ILE A 78 -40.54 42.70 -23.94
C ILE A 78 -40.31 41.23 -23.55
N PHE A 79 -40.30 40.97 -22.23
CA PHE A 79 -40.44 39.63 -21.65
C PHE A 79 -41.90 39.16 -21.67
N THR A 80 -42.13 37.90 -22.09
CA THR A 80 -43.35 37.14 -21.78
C THR A 80 -42.96 35.70 -21.46
N ILE A 81 -43.33 35.20 -20.27
CA ILE A 81 -43.07 33.81 -19.86
C ILE A 81 -44.18 32.92 -20.43
N PHE A 82 -43.81 31.89 -21.19
CA PHE A 82 -44.71 30.82 -21.60
C PHE A 82 -44.22 29.47 -21.07
N THR A 83 -44.92 28.96 -20.06
CA THR A 83 -44.76 27.57 -19.60
C THR A 83 -45.41 26.63 -20.61
N ILE A 84 -44.60 25.93 -21.41
CA ILE A 84 -45.10 24.92 -22.35
C ILE A 84 -45.15 23.56 -21.65
N ILE A 85 -46.36 23.09 -21.36
CA ILE A 85 -46.64 21.73 -20.91
C ILE A 85 -46.75 20.84 -22.16
N PHE A 86 -45.91 19.82 -22.27
CA PHE A 86 -46.06 18.78 -23.30
C PHE A 86 -46.89 17.61 -22.76
N PRO A 87 -47.98 17.21 -23.43
CA PRO A 87 -48.79 16.07 -23.01
C PRO A 87 -48.12 14.74 -23.40
N THR A 88 -48.24 13.74 -22.53
CA THR A 88 -47.85 12.36 -22.84
C THR A 88 -48.88 11.71 -23.77
N SER A 89 -48.47 11.32 -24.98
CA SER A 89 -49.25 10.48 -25.88
C SER A 89 -48.48 9.20 -26.22
N VAL A 90 -49.13 8.05 -25.99
CA VAL A 90 -48.56 6.73 -26.26
C VAL A 90 -48.65 6.42 -27.75
N LEU A 91 -47.55 5.93 -28.34
CA LEU A 91 -47.52 5.35 -29.67
C LEU A 91 -46.91 3.93 -29.60
N GLU A 92 -47.77 2.91 -29.57
CA GLU A 92 -47.33 1.51 -29.73
C GLU A 92 -46.82 1.27 -31.16
N ALA A 93 -45.50 1.20 -31.35
CA ALA A 93 -44.90 0.67 -32.57
C ALA A 93 -44.52 -0.81 -32.38
N LYS A 94 -45.44 -1.73 -32.73
CA LYS A 94 -45.18 -3.18 -32.70
C LYS A 94 -44.32 -3.61 -33.88
N THR A 95 -43.01 -3.76 -33.66
CA THR A 95 -42.07 -4.36 -34.63
C THR A 95 -41.45 -5.65 -34.07
N ASN A 96 -41.83 -6.79 -34.64
CA ASN A 96 -41.30 -8.10 -34.25
C ASN A 96 -39.86 -8.32 -34.76
N SER A 97 -38.88 -7.95 -33.96
CA SER A 97 -37.49 -8.44 -34.09
C SER A 97 -36.76 -8.29 -32.75
N GLY A 98 -36.54 -9.40 -32.04
CA GLY A 98 -35.62 -9.43 -30.90
C GLY A 98 -34.18 -9.16 -31.36
N HIS A 99 -33.37 -8.57 -30.48
CA HIS A 99 -32.04 -7.98 -30.74
C HIS A 99 -32.03 -6.62 -31.45
N ALA A 100 -32.34 -5.52 -30.72
CA ALA A 100 -31.68 -4.20 -30.84
C ALA A 100 -32.32 -3.14 -29.92
N ALA A 101 -32.08 -3.19 -28.60
CA ALA A 101 -32.58 -2.18 -27.66
C ALA A 101 -31.59 -1.76 -26.55
N LEU A 102 -30.30 -2.12 -26.67
CA LEU A 102 -29.22 -1.62 -25.81
C LEU A 102 -28.49 -0.48 -26.52
N ARG A 103 -29.05 0.73 -26.43
CA ARG A 103 -28.39 1.95 -26.93
C ARG A 103 -27.75 2.73 -25.77
N LEU A 104 -26.43 2.57 -25.65
CA LEU A 104 -25.48 3.66 -25.40
C LEU A 104 -25.87 4.65 -24.29
N LEU A 105 -25.83 4.20 -23.05
CA LEU A 105 -25.16 5.00 -22.02
C LEU A 105 -23.71 4.52 -21.95
N ASN A 106 -22.77 5.33 -22.43
CA ASN A 106 -21.34 5.09 -22.20
C ASN A 106 -20.98 5.56 -20.77
N SER A 107 -21.53 4.90 -19.76
CA SER A 107 -20.90 4.88 -18.45
C SER A 107 -19.61 4.07 -18.59
N THR A 108 -18.46 4.75 -18.53
CA THR A 108 -17.17 4.07 -18.34
C THR A 108 -17.24 3.30 -17.03
N ARG A 109 -17.04 1.97 -17.08
CA ARG A 109 -17.01 1.10 -15.91
C ARG A 109 -16.14 1.73 -14.83
N LYS A 110 -16.67 1.92 -13.62
CA LYS A 110 -15.87 2.42 -12.49
C LYS A 110 -15.03 1.27 -11.95
N MET A 111 -13.74 1.52 -11.77
CA MET A 111 -12.83 0.58 -11.12
C MET A 111 -13.26 0.33 -9.66
N LEU A 112 -12.95 -0.87 -9.18
CA LEU A 112 -13.12 -1.24 -7.77
C LEU A 112 -11.94 -0.75 -6.92
N HIS A 113 -10.74 -0.71 -7.49
CA HIS A 113 -9.56 -0.11 -6.86
C HIS A 113 -9.68 1.42 -6.95
N TYR A 114 -9.99 2.08 -5.83
CA TYR A 114 -10.20 3.53 -5.81
C TYR A 114 -8.96 4.32 -6.23
N ILE A 115 -9.14 5.35 -7.05
CA ILE A 115 -8.17 6.41 -7.31
C ILE A 115 -8.90 7.75 -7.44
N HIS A 116 -8.31 8.83 -6.91
CA HIS A 116 -8.87 10.16 -7.04
C HIS A 116 -8.66 10.69 -8.48
N PRO A 117 -9.66 11.29 -9.17
CA PRO A 117 -9.55 11.64 -10.59
C PRO A 117 -8.43 12.64 -10.97
N ASN A 118 -7.81 13.32 -10.00
CA ASN A 118 -6.83 14.38 -10.24
C ASN A 118 -5.38 14.03 -9.82
N HIS A 119 -5.18 13.01 -8.99
CA HIS A 119 -3.85 12.60 -8.51
C HIS A 119 -3.85 11.15 -7.98
N PRO A 120 -2.69 10.46 -7.94
CA PRO A 120 -2.57 9.19 -7.21
C PRO A 120 -2.89 9.35 -5.71
N VAL A 121 -3.33 8.27 -5.08
CA VAL A 121 -3.38 8.14 -3.61
C VAL A 121 -2.04 7.58 -3.13
N GLY A 122 -1.36 8.30 -2.24
CA GLY A 122 -0.12 7.85 -1.58
C GLY A 122 -0.37 7.26 -0.21
N ASP A 123 0.63 7.34 0.66
CA ASP A 123 0.70 6.62 1.94
C ASP A 123 -0.54 6.87 2.80
N VAL A 124 -1.12 5.78 3.34
CA VAL A 124 -2.45 5.78 3.97
C VAL A 124 -2.36 5.51 5.47
N HIS A 125 -3.13 6.28 6.24
CA HIS A 125 -3.20 6.23 7.69
C HIS A 125 -4.64 5.89 8.11
N PRO A 126 -4.95 4.60 8.32
CA PRO A 126 -6.31 4.13 8.52
C PRO A 126 -6.76 4.29 9.99
N TYR A 127 -7.94 4.89 10.16
CA TYR A 127 -8.70 4.99 11.40
C TYR A 127 -10.09 4.37 11.22
N PHE A 128 -10.72 3.93 12.30
CA PHE A 128 -12.08 3.37 12.29
C PHE A 128 -12.84 3.80 13.53
N GLU A 129 -14.06 4.29 13.36
CA GLU A 129 -14.99 4.54 14.45
C GLU A 129 -16.45 4.33 13.99
N ASN A 130 -17.28 3.76 14.87
CA ASN A 130 -18.74 3.63 14.72
C ASN A 130 -19.25 2.91 13.44
N GLY A 131 -18.39 2.26 12.66
CA GLY A 131 -18.73 1.62 11.38
C GLY A 131 -18.15 2.32 10.15
N VAL A 132 -17.48 3.46 10.32
CA VAL A 132 -16.84 4.22 9.25
C VAL A 132 -15.32 4.01 9.31
N TYR A 133 -14.72 3.66 8.16
CA TYR A 133 -13.29 3.69 7.93
C TYR A 133 -12.89 5.04 7.35
N TYR A 134 -11.87 5.65 7.93
CA TYR A 134 -11.26 6.89 7.48
C TYR A 134 -9.82 6.59 7.06
N LEU A 135 -9.45 6.92 5.82
CA LEU A 135 -8.07 6.86 5.34
C LEU A 135 -7.58 8.29 5.17
N ASN A 136 -6.86 8.85 6.15
CA ASN A 136 -6.05 10.03 5.85
C ASN A 136 -4.93 9.58 4.90
N TYR A 137 -4.65 10.33 3.85
CA TYR A 137 -3.59 9.97 2.91
C TYR A 137 -2.82 11.20 2.44
N ILE A 138 -1.55 11.00 2.05
CA ILE A 138 -0.75 12.03 1.39
C ILE A 138 -0.77 11.91 -0.14
N HIS A 139 -0.74 13.04 -0.83
CA HIS A 139 -0.55 13.12 -2.29
C HIS A 139 0.36 14.29 -2.69
N ASP A 140 0.54 14.49 -4.00
CA ASP A 140 1.44 15.47 -4.62
C ASP A 140 2.88 15.37 -4.08
N PRO A 141 3.70 14.41 -4.55
CA PRO A 141 5.09 14.23 -4.13
C PRO A 141 5.89 15.54 -4.08
N GLY A 142 6.54 15.79 -2.94
CA GLY A 142 7.29 17.02 -2.68
C GLY A 142 6.44 18.22 -2.20
N LYS A 143 5.10 18.18 -2.35
CA LYS A 143 4.17 19.03 -1.58
C LYS A 143 3.66 18.30 -0.34
N TRP A 144 3.31 17.02 -0.47
CA TRP A 144 2.76 16.17 0.60
C TRP A 144 1.49 16.75 1.22
N ILE A 145 0.47 16.98 0.38
CA ILE A 145 -0.85 17.48 0.80
C ILE A 145 -1.65 16.32 1.40
N VAL A 146 -2.40 16.56 2.48
CA VAL A 146 -3.28 15.57 3.12
C VAL A 146 -4.74 15.80 2.78
N ASP A 147 -5.41 14.69 2.48
CA ASP A 147 -6.84 14.57 2.25
C ASP A 147 -7.33 13.29 2.95
N GLN A 148 -8.64 13.01 2.91
CA GLN A 148 -9.24 11.85 3.56
C GLN A 148 -10.17 11.10 2.59
N LEU A 149 -10.08 9.77 2.58
CA LEU A 149 -11.14 8.90 2.03
C LEU A 149 -11.99 8.36 3.16
N ARG A 150 -13.29 8.18 2.92
CA ARG A 150 -14.25 7.61 3.87
C ARG A 150 -15.04 6.48 3.23
N SER A 151 -15.31 5.41 3.98
CA SER A 151 -16.16 4.29 3.55
C SER A 151 -16.77 3.55 4.73
N THR A 152 -17.98 3.02 4.58
CA THR A 152 -18.62 2.09 5.51
C THR A 152 -18.48 0.63 5.08
N ASP A 153 -18.09 0.37 3.82
CA ASP A 153 -18.22 -0.93 3.16
C ASP A 153 -16.96 -1.40 2.42
N LEU A 154 -15.88 -0.59 2.50
CA LEU A 154 -14.54 -0.81 1.95
C LEU A 154 -14.43 -0.86 0.42
N LEU A 155 -15.51 -0.59 -0.31
CA LEU A 155 -15.55 -0.49 -1.78
C LEU A 155 -15.91 0.92 -2.24
N HIS A 156 -16.94 1.51 -1.64
CA HIS A 156 -17.39 2.86 -1.94
C HIS A 156 -16.60 3.84 -1.09
N TRP A 157 -15.57 4.41 -1.70
CA TRP A 157 -14.69 5.41 -1.10
C TRP A 157 -15.08 6.81 -1.58
N GLU A 158 -15.59 7.62 -0.65
CA GLU A 158 -15.84 9.05 -0.87
C GLU A 158 -14.61 9.88 -0.47
N TRP A 159 -14.34 10.96 -1.20
CA TRP A 159 -13.19 11.86 -0.95
C TRP A 159 -13.62 13.13 -0.24
N TYR A 160 -12.85 13.52 0.78
CA TYR A 160 -13.04 14.70 1.60
C TYR A 160 -11.73 15.49 1.71
N PRO A 161 -11.73 16.79 1.36
CA PRO A 161 -10.59 17.65 1.61
C PRO A 161 -10.46 17.92 3.12
N LEU A 162 -9.25 17.87 3.64
CA LEU A 162 -8.94 18.23 5.02
C LEU A 162 -8.65 19.73 5.14
N SER A 163 -9.00 20.32 6.29
CA SER A 163 -8.72 21.73 6.60
C SER A 163 -7.89 21.86 7.88
N HIS A 164 -7.13 22.95 8.00
CA HIS A 164 -6.46 23.32 9.24
C HIS A 164 -6.57 24.82 9.51
N THR A 165 -6.67 25.22 10.79
CA THR A 165 -6.53 26.63 11.20
C THR A 165 -5.20 27.19 10.67
N PRO A 166 -5.18 28.35 9.98
CA PRO A 166 -3.94 28.94 9.48
C PRO A 166 -2.92 29.22 10.60
N PRO A 167 -1.62 28.95 10.39
CA PRO A 167 -0.60 29.22 11.41
C PRO A 167 -0.47 30.72 11.70
N ALA A 168 -0.40 31.06 12.99
CA ALA A 168 0.15 32.35 13.41
C ALA A 168 1.64 32.44 13.02
N SER A 169 2.19 33.65 12.98
CA SER A 169 3.57 33.93 12.51
C SER A 169 4.71 33.26 13.28
N TRP A 170 4.42 32.59 14.39
CA TRP A 170 5.35 31.82 15.23
C TRP A 170 5.09 30.30 15.19
N GLN A 171 4.03 29.86 14.51
CA GLN A 171 3.69 28.45 14.33
C GLN A 171 4.21 27.95 12.98
N ILE A 172 4.53 26.65 12.90
CA ILE A 172 4.98 26.01 11.66
C ILE A 172 4.08 24.82 11.33
N LEU A 173 3.37 24.92 10.21
CA LEU A 173 2.42 23.92 9.75
C LEU A 173 2.92 23.35 8.41
N PRO A 174 3.33 22.06 8.36
CA PRO A 174 3.59 21.39 7.10
C PRO A 174 2.26 21.04 6.41
N ASN A 175 2.30 20.70 5.12
CA ASN A 175 1.11 20.22 4.43
C ASN A 175 0.64 18.84 4.94
N TRP A 176 1.55 18.05 5.54
CA TRP A 176 1.27 16.74 6.14
C TRP A 176 0.88 16.84 7.62
N TYR A 177 -0.07 17.71 7.93
CA TYR A 177 -0.51 18.01 9.31
C TYR A 177 -1.48 16.97 9.91
N VAL A 178 -1.95 16.00 9.11
CA VAL A 178 -2.70 14.81 9.57
C VAL A 178 -2.07 13.56 9.00
N LEU A 179 -1.81 12.58 9.87
CA LEU A 179 -1.31 11.25 9.51
C LEU A 179 -2.15 10.22 10.27
N SER A 180 -1.51 9.37 11.08
CA SER A 180 -2.18 8.45 12.02
C SER A 180 -3.06 9.23 13.01
N THR A 181 -4.30 8.78 13.21
CA THR A 181 -5.26 9.39 14.14
C THR A 181 -5.57 8.47 15.33
N ILE A 182 -5.76 9.07 16.51
CA ILE A 182 -6.22 8.42 17.74
C ILE A 182 -7.29 9.28 18.43
N ARG A 183 -8.31 8.64 19.02
CA ARG A 183 -9.30 9.31 19.88
C ARG A 183 -8.73 9.57 21.27
N ASP A 184 -8.91 10.78 21.76
CA ASP A 184 -8.76 11.14 23.17
C ASP A 184 -10.15 11.10 23.84
N PRO A 185 -10.44 10.09 24.68
CA PRO A 185 -11.73 9.97 25.36
C PRO A 185 -11.86 10.85 26.60
N VAL A 186 -10.80 11.57 27.00
CA VAL A 186 -10.79 12.47 28.17
C VAL A 186 -11.06 13.92 27.75
N ALA A 187 -10.49 14.34 26.61
CA ALA A 187 -10.74 15.64 26.00
C ALA A 187 -11.85 15.64 24.92
N ASP A 188 -12.44 14.47 24.66
CA ASP A 188 -13.47 14.19 23.65
C ASP A 188 -13.15 14.76 22.26
N LEU A 189 -11.97 14.42 21.75
CA LEU A 189 -11.45 14.91 20.47
C LEU A 189 -10.49 13.92 19.82
N TYR A 190 -10.23 14.09 18.53
CA TYR A 190 -9.24 13.33 17.78
C TYR A 190 -7.88 14.03 17.84
N ARG A 191 -6.80 13.25 17.87
CA ARG A 191 -5.42 13.72 17.82
C ARG A 191 -4.66 13.04 16.69
N THR A 192 -3.76 13.78 16.06
CA THR A 192 -2.80 13.27 15.10
C THR A 192 -1.42 13.84 15.40
N TYR A 193 -0.37 13.12 15.00
CA TYR A 193 1.01 13.46 15.29
C TYR A 193 1.87 13.37 14.04
N TYR A 194 2.78 14.33 13.86
CA TYR A 194 3.67 14.43 12.71
C TYR A 194 5.00 15.05 13.09
N PHE A 195 6.08 14.74 12.38
CA PHE A 195 7.37 15.40 12.58
C PHE A 195 7.55 16.59 11.64
N HIS A 196 7.84 17.76 12.21
CA HIS A 196 8.29 18.93 11.48
C HIS A 196 9.09 19.85 12.43
N TYR A 197 10.42 19.71 12.45
CA TYR A 197 11.29 20.29 13.48
C TYR A 197 10.80 19.93 14.90
N GLY A 198 10.81 18.62 15.20
CA GLY A 198 10.22 18.03 16.40
C GLY A 198 8.87 17.37 16.10
N SER A 199 8.45 16.43 16.94
CA SER A 199 7.10 15.88 16.81
C SER A 199 6.08 16.90 17.30
N ARG A 200 5.02 17.06 16.53
CA ARG A 200 3.94 18.04 16.73
C ARG A 200 2.60 17.33 16.79
N MET A 201 1.59 18.05 17.27
CA MET A 201 0.23 17.57 17.45
C MET A 201 -0.76 18.52 16.79
N SER A 202 -1.69 17.98 16.02
CA SER A 202 -2.93 18.66 15.63
C SER A 202 -4.13 17.91 16.21
N VAL A 203 -5.24 18.61 16.40
CA VAL A 203 -6.47 18.09 17.04
C VAL A 203 -7.69 18.39 16.18
N SER A 204 -8.77 17.61 16.29
CA SER A 204 -10.02 17.82 15.55
C SER A 204 -11.22 17.29 16.36
N GLN A 205 -12.43 17.79 16.09
CA GLN A 205 -13.69 17.27 16.65
C GLN A 205 -14.49 16.41 15.65
N ASP A 206 -14.12 16.44 14.36
CA ASP A 206 -14.92 15.96 13.21
C ASP A 206 -14.06 15.23 12.14
N LEU A 207 -12.82 14.87 12.50
CA LEU A 207 -11.81 14.26 11.62
C LEU A 207 -11.45 15.06 10.34
N GLN A 208 -12.11 16.18 10.05
CA GLN A 208 -11.99 16.94 8.81
C GLN A 208 -11.36 18.32 9.00
N ASN A 209 -11.76 19.03 10.06
CA ASN A 209 -11.26 20.36 10.41
C ASN A 209 -10.31 20.24 11.61
N TRP A 210 -9.06 20.65 11.39
CA TRP A 210 -7.98 20.46 12.35
C TRP A 210 -7.46 21.79 12.92
N GLU A 211 -7.07 21.75 14.19
CA GLU A 211 -6.49 22.87 14.92
C GLU A 211 -5.14 22.50 15.52
N PHE A 212 -4.38 23.51 15.97
CA PHE A 212 -3.12 23.30 16.65
C PHE A 212 -3.35 22.65 18.03
N GLY A 213 -2.71 21.50 18.26
CA GLY A 213 -2.63 20.92 19.58
C GLY A 213 -1.97 21.87 20.59
N THR A 214 -2.34 21.75 21.87
CA THR A 214 -1.70 22.47 22.97
C THR A 214 -1.04 21.46 23.93
N PRO A 215 0.30 21.47 24.09
CA PRO A 215 1.27 22.26 23.33
C PRO A 215 1.39 21.76 21.88
N HIS A 216 1.75 22.64 20.95
CA HIS A 216 1.86 22.27 19.52
C HIS A 216 3.04 21.33 19.25
N GLN A 217 4.13 21.51 19.98
CA GLN A 217 5.31 20.64 19.93
C GLN A 217 5.32 19.75 21.17
N ILE A 218 5.37 18.43 20.96
CA ILE A 218 5.29 17.40 22.01
C ILE A 218 6.63 16.70 22.27
N LEU A 219 7.57 16.74 21.31
CA LEU A 219 8.93 16.19 21.44
C LEU A 219 9.97 17.19 20.89
N PRO A 220 11.23 17.17 21.40
CA PRO A 220 12.27 18.11 21.00
C PRO A 220 12.57 18.07 19.50
N SER A 221 13.10 19.18 18.98
CA SER A 221 13.34 19.39 17.54
C SER A 221 14.63 18.77 17.00
N TYR A 222 15.50 18.25 17.88
CA TYR A 222 16.83 17.79 17.53
C TYR A 222 17.30 16.67 18.47
N ASP A 223 17.78 15.59 17.87
CA ASP A 223 18.63 14.58 18.50
C ASP A 223 19.74 14.27 17.50
N PHE A 224 20.99 14.56 17.86
CA PHE A 224 22.15 14.46 16.96
C PHE A 224 22.41 13.03 16.44
N ARG A 225 21.75 12.02 17.01
CA ARG A 225 21.81 10.63 16.56
C ARG A 225 21.03 10.38 15.27
N TYR A 226 20.09 11.26 14.89
CA TYR A 226 19.17 11.04 13.77
C TYR A 226 19.17 12.16 12.73
N SER A 227 19.03 11.81 11.45
CA SER A 227 18.90 12.73 10.31
C SER A 227 17.43 12.97 9.94
N ARG A 228 16.61 11.91 9.97
CA ARG A 228 15.15 11.93 9.79
C ARG A 228 14.51 11.35 11.05
N GLN A 229 13.42 11.98 11.47
CA GLN A 229 12.43 11.41 12.38
C GLN A 229 11.05 11.65 11.75
N GLY A 230 10.07 10.78 11.97
CA GLY A 230 8.80 10.91 11.26
C GLY A 230 7.73 9.88 11.59
N ASP A 231 6.69 9.91 10.76
CA ASP A 231 5.72 8.85 10.57
C ASP A 231 5.09 8.35 11.90
N ASN A 232 4.79 9.28 12.80
CA ASN A 232 4.35 9.00 14.16
C ASN A 232 3.04 8.19 14.18
N TYR A 233 3.04 7.04 14.86
CA TYR A 233 1.85 6.23 15.10
C TYR A 233 1.61 6.08 16.60
N ALA A 234 0.54 6.70 17.09
CA ALA A 234 0.12 6.64 18.49
C ALA A 234 -1.00 5.60 18.70
N PHE A 235 -0.91 4.83 19.78
CA PHE A 235 -1.87 3.81 20.17
C PHE A 235 -1.96 3.72 21.71
N TYR A 236 -3.02 3.10 22.25
CA TYR A 236 -3.10 2.77 23.67
C TYR A 236 -2.52 1.37 23.91
N ASN A 237 -1.60 1.23 24.87
CA ASN A 237 -1.04 -0.06 25.23
C ASN A 237 -1.83 -0.67 26.39
N GLU A 238 -2.79 -1.54 26.07
CA GLU A 238 -3.69 -2.20 27.05
C GLU A 238 -2.95 -3.01 28.14
N GLU A 239 -1.78 -3.55 27.83
CA GLU A 239 -0.96 -4.34 28.77
C GLU A 239 -0.35 -3.43 29.86
N LEU A 240 0.16 -2.27 29.46
CA LEU A 240 0.88 -1.33 30.32
C LEU A 240 0.02 -0.16 30.82
N LYS A 241 -1.15 0.05 30.22
CA LYS A 241 -2.15 1.09 30.50
C LYS A 241 -1.69 2.53 30.30
N GLU A 242 -0.67 2.72 29.46
CA GLU A 242 -0.18 4.01 28.98
C GLU A 242 -0.31 4.12 27.46
N TYR A 243 -0.41 5.34 26.93
CA TYR A 243 -0.33 5.58 25.49
C TYR A 243 1.11 5.44 25.01
N TRP A 244 1.29 4.81 23.86
CA TRP A 244 2.58 4.62 23.20
C TRP A 244 2.57 5.29 21.84
N MET A 245 3.74 5.71 21.38
CA MET A 245 3.94 6.25 20.04
C MET A 245 5.21 5.64 19.47
N VAL A 246 5.11 4.92 18.35
CA VAL A 246 6.28 4.54 17.55
C VAL A 246 6.56 5.60 16.49
N ILE A 247 7.83 5.78 16.17
CA ILE A 247 8.36 6.90 15.39
C ILE A 247 9.45 6.36 14.45
N LEU A 248 9.39 6.72 13.17
CA LEU A 248 10.47 6.46 12.22
C LEU A 248 11.74 7.18 12.68
N LEU A 249 12.89 6.53 12.56
CA LEU A 249 14.21 7.12 12.73
C LEU A 249 15.14 6.73 11.57
N GLN A 250 15.97 7.68 11.14
CA GLN A 250 17.14 7.43 10.31
C GLN A 250 18.37 7.87 11.10
N ARG A 251 19.29 6.95 11.38
CA ARG A 251 20.52 7.22 12.13
C ARG A 251 21.55 8.00 11.30
N ASN A 252 22.20 8.97 11.94
CA ASN A 252 23.39 9.64 11.44
C ASN A 252 24.61 8.70 11.46
N ASN A 253 25.63 9.04 10.65
CA ASN A 253 26.96 8.42 10.63
C ASN A 253 27.00 6.93 10.21
N VAL A 254 25.94 6.42 9.58
CA VAL A 254 25.88 5.09 8.94
C VAL A 254 25.36 5.23 7.50
N PRO A 255 25.62 4.26 6.60
CA PRO A 255 25.03 4.25 5.25
C PRO A 255 23.50 4.23 5.30
N TYR A 256 22.83 4.84 4.31
CA TYR A 256 21.36 4.94 4.26
C TYR A 256 20.66 3.58 4.45
N TYR A 257 21.09 2.55 3.71
CA TYR A 257 20.60 1.17 3.78
C TYR A 257 20.98 0.42 5.08
N GLN A 258 21.54 1.11 6.07
CA GLN A 258 21.80 0.64 7.43
C GLN A 258 21.23 1.60 8.49
N ALA A 259 20.62 2.72 8.08
CA ALA A 259 20.27 3.83 8.96
C ALA A 259 18.91 3.66 9.66
N GLY A 260 18.00 2.87 9.11
CA GLY A 260 16.64 2.74 9.61
C GLY A 260 16.56 2.19 11.04
N ALA A 261 15.82 2.87 11.90
CA ALA A 261 15.45 2.40 13.24
C ALA A 261 14.00 2.82 13.55
N ILE A 262 13.35 2.12 14.48
CA ILE A 262 12.05 2.55 15.05
C ILE A 262 12.32 2.98 16.48
N GLY A 263 11.92 4.21 16.80
CA GLY A 263 11.94 4.79 18.15
C GLY A 263 10.58 4.75 18.82
N TYR A 264 10.54 5.06 20.12
CA TYR A 264 9.27 5.21 20.83
C TYR A 264 9.27 6.26 21.95
N ALA A 265 8.07 6.78 22.22
CA ALA A 265 7.72 7.61 23.36
C ALA A 265 6.46 7.06 24.04
N THR A 266 6.22 7.42 25.30
CA THR A 266 4.95 7.09 25.99
C THR A 266 4.33 8.31 26.67
N SER A 267 3.02 8.26 26.90
CA SER A 267 2.23 9.33 27.50
C SER A 267 1.11 8.78 28.39
N GLU A 268 0.76 9.49 29.44
CA GLU A 268 -0.38 9.18 30.31
C GLU A 268 -1.68 9.86 29.85
N ASN A 269 -1.58 10.87 28.95
CA ASN A 269 -2.68 11.80 28.66
C ASN A 269 -2.72 12.27 27.19
N LEU A 270 -2.00 11.61 26.27
CA LEU A 270 -1.83 11.98 24.85
C LEU A 270 -1.24 13.38 24.56
N VAL A 271 -0.93 14.18 25.59
CA VAL A 271 -0.44 15.56 25.48
C VAL A 271 1.04 15.66 25.84
N GLU A 272 1.44 15.05 26.95
CA GLU A 272 2.83 15.04 27.43
C GLU A 272 3.53 13.74 27.03
N TRP A 273 4.54 13.83 26.16
CA TRP A 273 5.22 12.67 25.60
C TRP A 273 6.65 12.51 26.13
N LYS A 274 6.94 11.34 26.68
CA LYS A 274 8.22 10.98 27.33
C LYS A 274 9.00 10.07 26.38
N TRP A 275 10.00 10.64 25.69
CA TRP A 275 10.91 9.89 24.81
C TRP A 275 11.61 8.75 25.56
N LYS A 276 11.63 7.55 24.97
CA LYS A 276 12.23 6.35 25.58
C LYS A 276 13.49 5.86 24.84
N GLY A 277 13.66 6.26 23.58
CA GLY A 277 14.80 5.87 22.74
C GLY A 277 14.39 4.93 21.61
N GLU A 278 15.33 4.09 21.18
CA GLU A 278 15.08 3.10 20.12
C GLU A 278 14.37 1.87 20.66
N LEU A 279 13.39 1.39 19.90
CA LEU A 279 12.66 0.14 20.11
C LEU A 279 13.19 -0.99 19.22
N TYR A 280 13.65 -0.67 18.00
CA TYR A 280 14.20 -1.63 17.05
C TYR A 280 15.25 -0.97 16.13
N TYR A 281 16.42 -1.61 15.98
CA TYR A 281 17.44 -1.23 15.01
C TYR A 281 18.03 -2.50 14.34
N PRO A 282 17.73 -2.75 13.05
CA PRO A 282 18.25 -3.91 12.34
C PRO A 282 19.68 -3.71 11.80
N GLY A 283 20.12 -2.47 11.56
CA GLY A 283 21.44 -2.16 10.99
C GLY A 283 21.67 -2.63 9.54
N ASN A 284 20.64 -3.10 8.85
CA ASN A 284 20.68 -3.54 7.45
C ASN A 284 19.41 -3.17 6.65
N LYS A 285 18.76 -2.07 7.02
CA LYS A 285 17.59 -1.50 6.33
C LYS A 285 17.70 0.03 6.20
N GLY A 286 17.08 0.55 5.14
CA GLY A 286 16.73 1.96 5.01
C GLY A 286 15.54 2.35 5.89
N ASP A 287 14.96 3.52 5.64
CA ASP A 287 13.93 4.13 6.49
C ASP A 287 12.73 3.18 6.73
N PRO A 288 12.32 2.92 7.98
CA PRO A 288 11.10 2.18 8.29
C PRO A 288 9.90 3.13 8.19
N GLU A 289 9.39 3.31 6.98
CA GLU A 289 8.25 4.20 6.70
C GLU A 289 6.93 3.63 7.22
N VAL A 290 6.01 4.53 7.58
CA VAL A 290 4.72 4.25 8.22
C VAL A 290 4.75 3.18 9.33
N PRO A 291 5.66 3.28 10.32
CA PRO A 291 5.79 2.28 11.37
C PRO A 291 4.53 2.28 12.25
N SER A 292 3.95 1.11 12.45
CA SER A 292 2.82 0.88 13.35
C SER A 292 3.11 -0.27 14.30
N MET A 293 2.42 -0.28 15.45
CA MET A 293 2.63 -1.26 16.51
C MET A 293 1.31 -1.71 17.11
N PHE A 294 1.13 -3.01 17.28
CA PHE A 294 -0.10 -3.59 17.81
C PHE A 294 0.15 -4.98 18.39
N ASN A 295 -0.79 -5.49 19.21
CA ASN A 295 -0.84 -6.88 19.59
C ASN A 295 -1.89 -7.65 18.77
N VAL A 296 -1.70 -8.97 18.64
CA VAL A 296 -2.74 -9.95 18.28
C VAL A 296 -2.51 -11.18 19.15
N GLY A 297 -3.57 -11.70 19.77
CA GLY A 297 -3.45 -12.80 20.74
C GLY A 297 -2.44 -12.47 21.84
N THR A 298 -1.41 -13.31 21.98
CA THR A 298 -0.32 -13.15 22.96
C THR A 298 0.97 -12.56 22.38
N LYS A 299 0.95 -12.06 21.14
CA LYS A 299 2.14 -11.54 20.44
C LYS A 299 2.02 -10.05 20.17
N TRP A 300 3.16 -9.37 20.23
CA TRP A 300 3.35 -7.99 19.80
C TRP A 300 3.98 -7.94 18.41
N TYR A 301 3.60 -6.92 17.64
CA TYR A 301 4.03 -6.73 16.26
C TYR A 301 4.47 -5.29 16.01
N LEU A 302 5.58 -5.15 15.28
CA LEU A 302 5.93 -3.93 14.54
C LEU A 302 5.68 -4.19 13.06
N LEU A 303 5.03 -3.27 12.36
CA LEU A 303 4.76 -3.31 10.92
C LEU A 303 5.27 -2.01 10.27
N THR A 304 5.98 -2.10 9.15
CA THR A 304 6.58 -0.96 8.44
C THR A 304 6.96 -1.29 6.99
N SER A 305 6.97 -0.28 6.12
CA SER A 305 7.56 -0.34 4.79
C SER A 305 9.02 0.11 4.84
N PHE A 306 9.98 -0.82 4.87
CA PHE A 306 11.41 -0.46 4.78
C PHE A 306 11.74 0.06 3.38
N TYR A 307 12.04 1.35 3.25
CA TYR A 307 12.42 1.98 1.99
C TYR A 307 13.79 1.48 1.50
N ASP A 308 13.85 1.10 0.23
CA ASP A 308 15.08 0.72 -0.48
C ASP A 308 14.97 1.14 -1.95
N HIS A 309 15.28 2.42 -2.22
CA HIS A 309 15.04 3.14 -3.49
C HIS A 309 13.57 3.24 -3.96
N MET A 310 12.67 2.52 -3.29
CA MET A 310 11.23 2.42 -3.51
C MET A 310 10.56 2.23 -2.14
N VAL A 311 9.26 2.50 -2.05
CA VAL A 311 8.47 2.18 -0.84
C VAL A 311 8.41 0.65 -0.69
N GLY A 312 8.82 0.17 0.47
CA GLY A 312 8.96 -1.27 0.73
C GLY A 312 7.62 -2.00 0.88
N LYS A 313 7.68 -3.32 0.66
CA LYS A 313 6.62 -4.26 1.06
C LYS A 313 6.27 -4.11 2.56
N PRO A 314 5.06 -4.47 3.01
CA PRO A 314 4.63 -4.32 4.40
C PRO A 314 5.30 -5.38 5.28
N SER A 315 6.51 -5.09 5.75
CA SER A 315 7.37 -5.97 6.53
C SER A 315 7.06 -5.89 8.02
N TYR A 316 7.00 -7.03 8.69
CA TYR A 316 6.62 -7.10 10.11
C TYR A 316 7.62 -7.87 10.97
N ARG A 317 7.66 -7.56 12.27
CA ARG A 317 8.51 -8.18 13.29
C ARG A 317 7.65 -8.64 14.46
N ILE A 318 8.05 -9.71 15.13
CA ILE A 318 7.26 -10.34 16.21
C ILE A 318 8.00 -10.22 17.54
N SER A 319 7.28 -10.08 18.65
CA SER A 319 7.82 -10.30 19.99
C SER A 319 6.77 -10.87 20.96
N GLU A 320 7.25 -11.35 22.11
CA GLU A 320 6.42 -11.72 23.26
C GLU A 320 6.03 -10.50 24.11
N THR A 321 6.73 -9.35 23.96
CA THR A 321 6.55 -8.16 24.81
C THR A 321 6.55 -6.88 23.97
N PRO A 322 5.95 -5.76 24.45
CA PRO A 322 5.97 -4.50 23.72
C PRO A 322 7.36 -3.87 23.62
N TYR A 323 8.35 -4.37 24.36
CA TYR A 323 9.74 -3.88 24.36
C TYR A 323 10.67 -4.66 23.42
N GLY A 324 10.18 -5.73 22.77
CA GLY A 324 11.03 -6.71 22.09
C GLY A 324 11.54 -7.82 23.05
N PRO A 325 12.61 -8.55 22.66
CA PRO A 325 13.36 -8.44 21.41
C PRO A 325 12.50 -8.81 20.19
N TRP A 326 12.80 -8.17 19.05
CA TRP A 326 12.00 -8.27 17.83
C TRP A 326 12.61 -9.28 16.84
N SER A 327 11.90 -10.38 16.58
CA SER A 327 12.31 -11.41 15.61
C SER A 327 11.84 -11.08 14.19
N VAL A 328 12.55 -11.63 13.20
CA VAL A 328 12.17 -11.60 11.78
C VAL A 328 11.48 -12.93 11.47
N PRO A 329 10.18 -12.95 11.12
CA PRO A 329 9.47 -14.16 10.74
C PRO A 329 9.71 -14.53 9.27
N VAL A 330 9.17 -15.67 8.84
CA VAL A 330 9.15 -16.09 7.43
C VAL A 330 7.71 -16.48 7.04
N PRO A 331 7.09 -15.83 6.03
CA PRO A 331 7.56 -14.60 5.37
C PRO A 331 7.71 -13.42 6.34
N ASP A 332 8.63 -12.50 6.05
CA ASP A 332 8.86 -11.29 6.86
C ASP A 332 7.93 -10.12 6.51
N SER A 333 6.93 -10.35 5.64
CA SER A 333 5.94 -9.37 5.17
C SER A 333 4.54 -9.97 5.05
N LEU A 334 3.54 -9.09 5.01
CA LEU A 334 2.12 -9.43 4.88
C LEU A 334 1.62 -9.51 3.43
N ASP A 335 2.39 -8.95 2.49
CA ASP A 335 2.15 -8.95 1.05
C ASP A 335 3.51 -8.77 0.33
N GLY A 336 3.49 -8.58 -0.99
CA GLY A 336 4.65 -8.24 -1.81
C GLY A 336 4.92 -6.73 -1.89
N LYS A 337 5.78 -6.32 -2.83
CA LYS A 337 6.34 -4.95 -2.92
C LYS A 337 5.39 -3.88 -3.45
N ASP A 338 4.35 -4.28 -4.19
CA ASP A 338 3.42 -3.35 -4.83
C ASP A 338 2.21 -3.02 -3.94
N LEU A 339 2.12 -3.58 -2.72
CA LEU A 339 1.24 -3.07 -1.65
C LEU A 339 2.01 -2.09 -0.77
N CYS A 340 2.08 -0.84 -1.21
CA CYS A 340 2.99 0.17 -0.67
C CYS A 340 2.40 0.87 0.57
N ALA A 341 3.28 1.24 1.50
CA ALA A 341 3.01 1.99 2.73
C ALA A 341 1.77 1.49 3.50
N ALA A 342 1.61 0.18 3.61
CA ALA A 342 0.38 -0.39 4.13
C ALA A 342 0.38 -0.48 5.66
N MET A 343 -0.60 0.19 6.28
CA MET A 343 -0.83 0.21 7.73
C MET A 343 -2.04 -0.64 8.11
N THR A 344 -2.20 -0.96 9.41
CA THR A 344 -3.38 -1.69 9.89
C THR A 344 -4.29 -0.90 10.83
N VAL A 345 -5.59 -1.16 10.70
CA VAL A 345 -6.66 -0.69 11.61
C VAL A 345 -7.42 -1.88 12.17
N SER A 346 -7.98 -1.76 13.38
CA SER A 346 -8.91 -2.72 13.95
C SER A 346 -10.31 -2.16 13.93
N ASN A 347 -11.30 -2.94 13.49
CA ASN A 347 -12.72 -2.61 13.62
C ASN A 347 -13.38 -3.25 14.87
N GLY A 348 -12.57 -3.84 15.76
CA GLY A 348 -13.02 -4.58 16.94
C GLY A 348 -13.35 -6.05 16.67
N LEU A 349 -13.62 -6.44 15.43
CA LEU A 349 -13.87 -7.84 15.02
C LEU A 349 -12.73 -8.41 14.16
N LYS A 350 -12.11 -7.57 13.33
CA LYS A 350 -11.03 -7.87 12.38
C LYS A 350 -9.96 -6.79 12.45
N ARG A 351 -8.71 -7.17 12.15
CA ARG A 351 -7.64 -6.24 11.77
C ARG A 351 -7.53 -6.23 10.25
N LEU A 352 -7.54 -5.05 9.64
CA LEU A 352 -7.43 -4.89 8.19
C LEU A 352 -6.10 -4.22 7.84
N LEU A 353 -5.43 -4.68 6.77
CA LEU A 353 -4.28 -4.05 6.12
C LEU A 353 -4.77 -3.28 4.90
N LEU A 354 -4.41 -1.99 4.83
CA LEU A 354 -4.82 -1.05 3.80
C LEU A 354 -3.56 -0.33 3.27
N GLY A 355 -3.43 -0.21 1.95
CA GLY A 355 -2.25 0.34 1.26
C GLY A 355 -2.54 0.66 -0.20
N TRP A 356 -1.55 1.17 -0.93
CA TRP A 356 -1.71 1.62 -2.33
C TRP A 356 -0.86 0.83 -3.34
N ILE A 357 -1.37 0.70 -4.56
CA ILE A 357 -0.75 0.02 -5.70
C ILE A 357 -0.23 1.07 -6.71
N PRO A 358 1.08 1.11 -7.02
CA PRO A 358 1.70 2.05 -7.96
C PRO A 358 0.95 2.23 -9.28
N LEU A 359 0.99 3.43 -9.87
CA LEU A 359 0.37 3.67 -11.20
C LEU A 359 1.06 2.94 -12.36
N THR A 360 2.32 2.55 -12.21
CA THR A 360 3.08 1.82 -13.24
C THR A 360 3.89 0.69 -12.62
N ALA A 361 4.10 -0.39 -13.37
CA ALA A 361 4.77 -1.60 -12.90
C ALA A 361 6.16 -1.33 -12.31
N SER A 362 6.31 -1.60 -11.01
CA SER A 362 7.54 -1.35 -10.27
C SER A 362 8.71 -2.18 -10.82
N LYS A 363 9.75 -1.49 -11.28
CA LYS A 363 11.04 -2.08 -11.67
C LYS A 363 12.06 -1.85 -10.56
N PRO A 364 13.18 -2.60 -10.52
CA PRO A 364 14.29 -2.26 -9.63
C PRO A 364 14.65 -0.77 -9.75
N ASP A 365 14.83 -0.11 -8.61
CA ASP A 365 15.14 1.32 -8.46
C ASP A 365 14.14 2.30 -9.13
N ASN A 366 12.92 1.85 -9.49
CA ASN A 366 11.93 2.67 -10.20
C ASN A 366 10.49 2.19 -9.97
N GLN A 367 9.83 2.83 -9.01
CA GLN A 367 8.42 2.68 -8.65
C GLN A 367 7.72 4.03 -8.80
N HIS A 368 6.48 4.04 -9.31
CA HIS A 368 5.65 5.25 -9.27
C HIS A 368 5.10 5.43 -7.86
N TRP A 369 5.48 6.52 -7.16
CA TRP A 369 4.94 6.79 -5.83
C TRP A 369 3.46 7.19 -5.90
N GLY A 370 2.65 6.56 -5.05
CA GLY A 370 1.20 6.63 -5.07
C GLY A 370 0.55 5.91 -6.26
N GLY A 371 -0.71 5.54 -6.09
CA GLY A 371 -1.57 5.05 -7.16
C GLY A 371 -3.02 4.81 -6.76
N HIS A 372 -3.45 3.55 -6.78
CA HIS A 372 -4.83 3.15 -6.44
C HIS A 372 -4.86 2.47 -5.06
N ILE A 373 -5.97 2.55 -4.32
CA ILE A 373 -6.19 1.75 -3.11
C ILE A 373 -6.30 0.26 -3.47
N ALA A 374 -5.51 -0.57 -2.80
CA ALA A 374 -5.62 -2.03 -2.87
C ALA A 374 -6.86 -2.53 -2.11
N PHE A 375 -7.36 -3.71 -2.44
CA PHE A 375 -8.43 -4.31 -1.62
C PHE A 375 -7.94 -4.55 -0.19
N PRO A 376 -8.70 -4.18 0.87
CA PRO A 376 -8.30 -4.49 2.23
C PRO A 376 -8.09 -5.99 2.44
N ARG A 377 -6.95 -6.34 3.05
CA ARG A 377 -6.72 -7.71 3.54
C ARG A 377 -7.15 -7.81 4.99
N GLU A 378 -7.81 -8.90 5.37
CA GLU A 378 -7.94 -9.28 6.77
C GLU A 378 -6.62 -9.92 7.24
N VAL A 379 -6.01 -9.31 8.26
CA VAL A 379 -4.80 -9.79 8.92
C VAL A 379 -5.20 -10.63 10.13
N TYR A 380 -4.72 -11.87 10.18
CA TYR A 380 -4.95 -12.76 11.32
C TYR A 380 -3.67 -13.51 11.74
N GLN A 381 -3.72 -14.08 12.94
CA GLN A 381 -2.59 -14.77 13.57
C GLN A 381 -2.68 -16.29 13.32
N LEU A 382 -1.57 -16.87 12.88
CA LEU A 382 -1.37 -18.32 12.79
C LEU A 382 -1.04 -18.91 14.18
N SER A 383 -1.19 -20.22 14.34
CA SER A 383 -1.02 -20.92 15.63
C SER A 383 0.39 -20.84 16.22
N ASP A 384 1.40 -20.52 15.42
CA ASP A 384 2.79 -20.28 15.84
C ASP A 384 3.09 -18.81 16.21
N GLY A 385 2.13 -17.90 15.96
CA GLY A 385 2.26 -16.46 16.17
C GLY A 385 2.70 -15.65 14.96
N ARG A 386 2.93 -16.25 13.78
CA ARG A 386 3.07 -15.50 12.52
C ARG A 386 1.75 -14.81 12.14
N LEU A 387 1.82 -13.81 11.26
CA LEU A 387 0.66 -13.18 10.65
C LEU A 387 0.46 -13.68 9.22
N ALA A 388 -0.81 -13.78 8.82
CA ALA A 388 -1.27 -14.19 7.50
C ALA A 388 -2.37 -13.25 6.99
N CYS A 389 -2.57 -13.22 5.68
CA CYS A 389 -3.48 -12.30 4.98
C CYS A 389 -4.44 -13.03 4.03
N ARG A 390 -5.71 -12.66 4.09
CA ARG A 390 -6.74 -12.99 3.09
C ARG A 390 -7.46 -11.75 2.60
N LEU A 391 -8.09 -11.81 1.42
CA LEU A 391 -9.04 -10.78 0.99
C LEU A 391 -10.17 -10.62 2.02
N GLU A 392 -10.66 -9.39 2.27
CA GLU A 392 -11.84 -9.24 3.11
C GLU A 392 -13.05 -9.93 2.47
N SER A 393 -13.53 -11.00 3.12
CA SER A 393 -14.79 -11.71 2.87
C SER A 393 -16.00 -10.81 2.55
N SER A 394 -16.10 -9.63 3.19
CA SER A 394 -17.17 -8.65 2.93
C SER A 394 -17.12 -8.09 1.50
N ILE A 395 -15.93 -7.90 0.94
CA ILE A 395 -15.70 -7.53 -0.47
C ILE A 395 -15.82 -8.77 -1.37
N GLY A 396 -15.21 -9.88 -0.95
CA GLY A 396 -14.92 -11.03 -1.81
C GLY A 396 -16.13 -11.68 -2.48
N SER A 397 -17.33 -11.60 -1.92
CA SER A 397 -18.55 -12.07 -2.59
C SER A 397 -19.23 -11.00 -3.44
N ARG A 398 -19.13 -9.72 -3.04
CA ARG A 398 -19.84 -8.58 -3.67
C ARG A 398 -19.31 -8.27 -5.07
N ILE A 399 -18.00 -8.40 -5.29
CA ILE A 399 -17.32 -8.05 -6.55
C ILE A 399 -17.58 -9.05 -7.71
N ARG A 400 -18.08 -10.25 -7.42
CA ARG A 400 -18.37 -11.28 -8.43
C ARG A 400 -19.62 -10.95 -9.24
N GLY A 401 -19.49 -10.89 -10.55
CA GLY A 401 -20.59 -10.81 -11.51
C GLY A 401 -21.03 -12.19 -11.99
N GLU A 402 -21.38 -12.29 -13.27
CA GLU A 402 -21.76 -13.54 -13.93
C GLU A 402 -20.58 -14.53 -13.98
N GLN A 403 -20.86 -15.83 -13.81
CA GLN A 403 -19.86 -16.89 -13.99
C GLN A 403 -19.66 -17.17 -15.49
N LEU A 404 -18.47 -16.83 -16.00
CA LEU A 404 -18.10 -16.98 -17.40
C LEU A 404 -17.49 -18.36 -17.72
N PHE A 405 -16.95 -19.05 -16.71
CA PHE A 405 -16.43 -20.41 -16.84
C PHE A 405 -16.68 -21.24 -15.56
N PRO A 406 -17.05 -22.54 -15.67
CA PRO A 406 -17.53 -23.22 -16.88
C PRO A 406 -18.84 -22.59 -17.39
N GLY A 407 -18.98 -22.46 -18.72
CA GLY A 407 -20.13 -21.81 -19.34
C GLY A 407 -20.08 -21.76 -20.87
N GLY A 408 -21.25 -21.83 -21.51
CA GLY A 408 -21.41 -21.73 -22.96
C GLY A 408 -20.68 -22.83 -23.75
N THR A 409 -19.99 -22.44 -24.83
CA THR A 409 -19.10 -23.31 -25.63
C THR A 409 -17.63 -23.18 -25.23
N THR A 410 -17.36 -22.61 -24.05
CA THR A 410 -16.00 -22.38 -23.55
C THR A 410 -15.39 -23.69 -23.06
N VAL A 411 -14.17 -23.99 -23.50
CA VAL A 411 -13.44 -25.22 -23.16
C VAL A 411 -11.97 -24.90 -22.85
N ILE A 412 -11.30 -25.79 -22.12
CA ILE A 412 -9.84 -25.76 -21.99
C ILE A 412 -9.24 -26.50 -23.19
N SER A 413 -8.37 -25.85 -23.96
CA SER A 413 -7.55 -26.46 -25.01
C SER A 413 -6.14 -26.78 -24.49
N GLN A 414 -5.62 -27.96 -24.85
CA GLN A 414 -4.19 -28.26 -24.71
C GLN A 414 -3.40 -27.49 -25.77
N GLU A 415 -2.35 -26.77 -25.36
CA GLU A 415 -1.50 -25.99 -26.26
C GLU A 415 -0.05 -26.54 -26.28
N SER A 416 0.50 -26.94 -25.12
CA SER A 416 1.74 -27.73 -25.04
C SER A 416 1.76 -28.70 -23.86
N GLY A 417 2.55 -29.76 -23.98
CA GLY A 417 2.61 -30.85 -23.01
C GLY A 417 1.48 -31.87 -23.19
N LEU A 418 1.19 -32.61 -22.13
CA LEU A 418 0.15 -33.64 -22.07
C LEU A 418 -0.85 -33.29 -20.96
N TRP A 419 -2.12 -33.19 -21.30
CA TRP A 419 -3.19 -32.78 -20.39
C TRP A 419 -4.39 -33.71 -20.48
N ASN A 420 -4.87 -34.16 -19.32
CA ASN A 420 -6.21 -34.73 -19.16
C ASN A 420 -7.14 -33.58 -18.76
N ILE A 421 -8.21 -33.34 -19.52
CA ILE A 421 -9.11 -32.19 -19.33
C ILE A 421 -10.54 -32.72 -19.20
N ASP A 422 -11.26 -32.28 -18.17
CA ASP A 422 -12.68 -32.59 -17.97
C ASP A 422 -13.42 -31.36 -17.43
N LEU A 423 -14.37 -30.85 -18.23
CA LEU A 423 -15.18 -29.64 -18.00
C LEU A 423 -14.42 -28.42 -17.43
N ASN A 424 -14.34 -28.32 -16.10
CA ASN A 424 -13.71 -27.25 -15.32
C ASN A 424 -12.50 -27.72 -14.51
N SER A 425 -11.87 -28.81 -14.93
CA SER A 425 -10.65 -29.39 -14.35
C SER A 425 -9.63 -29.73 -15.45
N ALA A 426 -8.36 -29.68 -15.10
CA ALA A 426 -7.26 -29.99 -15.99
C ALA A 426 -6.06 -30.57 -15.22
N THR A 427 -5.53 -31.71 -15.65
CA THR A 427 -4.34 -32.34 -15.07
C THR A 427 -3.22 -32.42 -16.12
N CYS A 428 -2.16 -31.64 -15.90
CA CYS A 428 -0.91 -31.77 -16.64
C CYS A 428 -0.18 -33.04 -16.21
N THR A 429 0.04 -33.96 -17.15
CA THR A 429 0.78 -35.22 -16.96
C THR A 429 2.21 -35.17 -17.51
N SER A 430 2.62 -34.06 -18.13
CA SER A 430 4.03 -33.84 -18.50
C SER A 430 4.92 -33.71 -17.26
N THR A 431 6.03 -34.45 -17.26
CA THR A 431 7.01 -34.47 -16.15
C THR A 431 8.25 -33.58 -16.39
N ILE A 432 8.44 -33.07 -17.61
CA ILE A 432 9.63 -32.30 -18.04
C ILE A 432 9.18 -31.16 -18.96
N GLY A 433 9.85 -30.01 -18.88
CA GLY A 433 9.65 -28.88 -19.77
C GLY A 433 8.52 -27.95 -19.31
N TYR A 434 7.95 -27.20 -20.26
CA TYR A 434 6.85 -26.25 -20.02
C TYR A 434 5.59 -26.73 -20.74
N ALA A 435 4.59 -27.11 -19.97
CA ALA A 435 3.27 -27.50 -20.45
C ALA A 435 2.28 -26.36 -20.17
N PHE A 436 1.45 -25.99 -21.14
CA PHE A 436 0.32 -25.09 -20.90
C PHE A 436 -0.95 -25.53 -21.62
N SER A 437 -2.07 -25.23 -20.98
CA SER A 437 -3.42 -25.28 -21.53
C SER A 437 -4.07 -23.91 -21.40
N GLN A 438 -5.17 -23.69 -22.11
CA GLN A 438 -5.73 -22.36 -22.33
C GLN A 438 -7.25 -22.42 -22.41
N ILE A 439 -7.95 -21.50 -21.76
CA ILE A 439 -9.41 -21.37 -21.88
C ILE A 439 -9.72 -20.71 -23.23
N SER A 440 -10.68 -21.25 -23.98
CA SER A 440 -10.82 -21.00 -25.41
C SER A 440 -11.27 -19.57 -25.76
N THR A 441 -12.00 -18.89 -24.86
CA THR A 441 -12.51 -17.52 -25.02
C THR A 441 -11.55 -16.45 -24.47
N THR A 442 -11.78 -15.21 -24.87
CA THR A 442 -11.10 -14.01 -24.35
C THR A 442 -11.90 -13.37 -23.21
N TYR A 443 -11.20 -12.59 -22.37
CA TYR A 443 -11.71 -11.93 -21.18
C TYR A 443 -11.16 -10.51 -21.01
N ASP A 444 -11.82 -9.74 -20.16
CA ASP A 444 -11.42 -8.43 -19.67
C ASP A 444 -11.30 -8.51 -18.12
N GLU A 445 -11.94 -7.66 -17.34
CA GLU A 445 -11.81 -7.73 -15.87
C GLU A 445 -12.45 -8.99 -15.26
N LEU A 446 -11.70 -9.68 -14.39
CA LEU A 446 -12.00 -11.03 -13.92
C LEU A 446 -11.81 -11.21 -12.40
N ASP A 447 -12.53 -12.18 -11.87
CA ASP A 447 -12.24 -12.86 -10.60
C ASP A 447 -12.15 -14.37 -10.89
N LEU A 448 -10.94 -14.91 -10.84
CA LEU A 448 -10.62 -16.32 -11.07
C LEU A 448 -10.44 -17.02 -9.74
N ASP A 449 -10.95 -18.25 -9.65
CA ASP A 449 -11.00 -19.07 -8.45
C ASP A 449 -10.78 -20.53 -8.84
N LEU A 450 -9.74 -21.19 -8.32
CA LEU A 450 -9.47 -22.60 -8.58
C LEU A 450 -8.78 -23.30 -7.40
N SER A 451 -8.86 -24.62 -7.38
CA SER A 451 -8.00 -25.48 -6.58
C SER A 451 -6.79 -25.95 -7.40
N ILE A 452 -5.59 -25.89 -6.84
CA ILE A 452 -4.35 -26.34 -7.49
C ILE A 452 -3.60 -27.34 -6.61
N SER A 453 -3.05 -28.40 -7.20
CA SER A 453 -2.15 -29.34 -6.54
C SER A 453 -0.92 -29.60 -7.42
N LEU A 454 0.26 -29.57 -6.80
CA LEU A 454 1.54 -29.83 -7.45
C LEU A 454 2.00 -31.24 -7.08
N GLY A 455 2.42 -32.03 -8.08
CA GLY A 455 3.09 -33.31 -7.82
C GLY A 455 4.54 -33.10 -7.38
N ASP A 456 5.11 -34.07 -6.69
CA ASP A 456 6.40 -34.02 -5.95
C ASP A 456 7.61 -33.45 -6.72
N THR A 457 7.59 -33.50 -8.06
CA THR A 457 8.67 -32.99 -8.93
C THR A 457 8.40 -31.61 -9.53
N CYS A 458 7.18 -31.09 -9.44
CA CYS A 458 6.75 -29.86 -10.08
C CYS A 458 7.45 -28.64 -9.50
N LYS A 459 8.17 -27.92 -10.36
CA LYS A 459 8.97 -26.76 -9.96
C LYS A 459 8.16 -25.48 -9.83
N ARG A 460 7.19 -25.28 -10.73
CA ARG A 460 6.24 -24.15 -10.68
C ARG A 460 4.97 -24.48 -11.45
N ALA A 461 3.82 -24.15 -10.89
CA ALA A 461 2.52 -24.25 -11.56
C ALA A 461 1.59 -23.12 -11.15
N GLY A 462 0.62 -22.79 -12.01
CA GLY A 462 -0.31 -21.71 -11.74
C GLY A 462 -1.10 -21.23 -12.97
N VAL A 463 -1.55 -19.99 -12.86
CA VAL A 463 -2.35 -19.28 -13.87
C VAL A 463 -1.43 -18.46 -14.78
N LEU A 464 -1.78 -18.40 -16.06
CA LEU A 464 -1.06 -17.68 -17.11
C LEU A 464 -2.00 -16.70 -17.81
N LEU A 465 -1.76 -15.40 -17.68
CA LEU A 465 -2.58 -14.34 -18.28
C LEU A 465 -1.96 -13.79 -19.56
N GLY A 466 -2.76 -13.62 -20.62
CA GLY A 466 -2.41 -12.77 -21.77
C GLY A 466 -1.30 -13.28 -22.70
N ARG A 467 -0.88 -14.54 -22.56
CA ARG A 467 0.06 -15.17 -23.49
C ARG A 467 -0.48 -15.14 -24.93
N ASN A 468 0.38 -14.80 -25.87
CA ASN A 468 0.10 -14.81 -27.30
C ASN A 468 1.39 -15.07 -28.10
N ALA A 469 1.37 -14.88 -29.42
CA ALA A 469 2.54 -15.14 -30.28
C ALA A 469 3.74 -14.19 -30.03
N SER A 470 3.50 -13.03 -29.41
CA SER A 470 4.50 -11.98 -29.18
C SER A 470 4.80 -11.72 -27.70
N LEU A 471 3.97 -12.24 -26.77
CA LEU A 471 4.11 -12.04 -25.33
C LEU A 471 4.03 -13.39 -24.61
N ALA A 472 5.01 -13.67 -23.74
CA ALA A 472 5.05 -14.91 -22.94
C ALA A 472 3.85 -15.04 -21.98
N GLY A 473 3.25 -13.92 -21.59
CA GLY A 473 2.17 -13.80 -20.61
C GLY A 473 2.67 -13.31 -19.25
N PHE A 474 1.78 -13.35 -18.26
CA PHE A 474 2.06 -13.09 -16.85
C PHE A 474 1.72 -14.35 -16.06
N GLU A 475 2.67 -14.89 -15.29
CA GLU A 475 2.46 -16.07 -14.46
C GLU A 475 2.13 -15.66 -13.02
N ILE A 476 1.04 -16.20 -12.47
CA ILE A 476 0.67 -16.13 -11.06
C ILE A 476 0.71 -17.55 -10.52
N SER A 477 1.65 -17.85 -9.62
CA SER A 477 2.08 -19.24 -9.43
C SER A 477 2.77 -19.54 -8.10
N ILE A 478 2.67 -20.82 -7.72
CA ILE A 478 3.43 -21.46 -6.63
C ILE A 478 4.76 -21.92 -7.24
N ASP A 479 5.86 -21.30 -6.85
CA ASP A 479 7.22 -21.53 -7.36
C ASP A 479 8.04 -22.31 -6.31
N MET A 480 7.85 -23.63 -6.30
CA MET A 480 8.52 -24.57 -5.38
C MET A 480 10.04 -24.64 -5.60
N GLU A 481 10.53 -24.31 -6.80
CA GLU A 481 11.98 -24.21 -7.07
C GLU A 481 12.63 -23.02 -6.33
N GLN A 482 11.87 -22.00 -5.96
CA GLN A 482 12.37 -20.81 -5.24
C GLN A 482 11.66 -20.58 -3.89
N GLY A 483 10.74 -21.46 -3.48
CA GLY A 483 10.04 -21.41 -2.20
C GLY A 483 9.17 -20.16 -2.03
N ARG A 484 8.43 -19.76 -3.06
CA ARG A 484 7.65 -18.50 -3.08
C ARG A 484 6.31 -18.61 -3.81
N PHE A 485 5.38 -17.73 -3.45
CA PHE A 485 4.24 -17.36 -4.28
C PHE A 485 4.65 -16.11 -5.08
N VAL A 486 4.36 -16.06 -6.37
CA VAL A 486 4.92 -15.04 -7.28
C VAL A 486 3.98 -14.64 -8.42
N ILE A 487 3.95 -13.33 -8.68
CA ILE A 487 3.42 -12.67 -9.89
C ILE A 487 4.62 -12.14 -10.69
N TRP A 488 4.87 -12.70 -11.88
CA TRP A 488 6.02 -12.29 -12.71
C TRP A 488 5.77 -12.38 -14.22
N SER A 489 6.61 -11.70 -14.99
CA SER A 489 6.69 -11.87 -16.45
C SER A 489 7.86 -12.82 -16.78
N PRO A 490 7.60 -14.01 -17.34
CA PRO A 490 8.64 -14.99 -17.62
C PRO A 490 9.76 -14.43 -18.51
N GLY A 491 11.00 -14.53 -18.02
CA GLY A 491 12.19 -14.04 -18.72
C GLY A 491 12.44 -12.53 -18.64
N THR A 492 11.67 -11.77 -17.85
CA THR A 492 11.95 -10.33 -17.62
C THR A 492 12.15 -9.98 -16.15
N TRP A 493 11.11 -9.77 -15.34
CA TRP A 493 11.23 -9.43 -13.92
C TRP A 493 10.00 -9.86 -13.08
N VAL A 494 10.18 -9.87 -11.75
CA VAL A 494 9.14 -10.15 -10.74
C VAL A 494 8.38 -8.87 -10.40
N HIS A 495 7.06 -8.90 -10.56
CA HIS A 495 6.18 -7.78 -10.22
C HIS A 495 5.83 -7.79 -8.73
N SER A 496 5.58 -8.97 -8.15
CA SER A 496 5.35 -9.14 -6.72
C SER A 496 5.63 -10.57 -6.28
N GLU A 497 6.19 -10.76 -5.08
CA GLU A 497 6.47 -12.09 -4.52
C GLU A 497 6.45 -12.08 -2.98
N ILE A 498 6.15 -13.26 -2.41
CA ILE A 498 6.19 -13.52 -0.98
C ILE A 498 6.73 -14.94 -0.74
N GLN A 499 7.61 -15.09 0.25
CA GLN A 499 8.22 -16.38 0.57
C GLN A 499 7.20 -17.32 1.23
N LEU A 500 7.16 -18.56 0.76
CA LEU A 500 6.38 -19.64 1.36
C LEU A 500 7.16 -20.26 2.53
N HIS A 501 6.46 -20.66 3.59
CA HIS A 501 7.06 -21.29 4.77
C HIS A 501 6.12 -22.37 5.30
N ASP A 502 6.67 -23.56 5.54
CA ASP A 502 5.94 -24.79 5.87
C ASP A 502 4.78 -25.08 4.90
N PHE A 503 5.06 -24.90 3.60
CA PHE A 503 4.09 -25.10 2.52
C PHE A 503 4.03 -26.59 2.14
N GLU A 504 3.19 -27.32 2.88
CA GLU A 504 2.97 -28.75 2.74
C GLU A 504 2.41 -29.15 1.37
N PRO A 505 2.77 -30.32 0.81
CA PRO A 505 2.17 -30.83 -0.42
C PRO A 505 0.67 -31.11 -0.25
N GLY A 506 -0.19 -30.48 -1.05
CA GLY A 506 -1.62 -30.68 -0.95
C GLY A 506 -2.45 -30.13 -2.11
N VAL A 507 -3.71 -29.83 -1.79
CA VAL A 507 -4.63 -29.06 -2.65
C VAL A 507 -4.76 -27.67 -2.03
N HIS A 508 -4.42 -26.66 -2.81
CA HIS A 508 -4.32 -25.27 -2.40
C HIS A 508 -5.39 -24.44 -3.11
N SER A 509 -5.96 -23.43 -2.45
CA SER A 509 -6.90 -22.50 -3.09
C SER A 509 -6.15 -21.31 -3.68
N LEU A 510 -6.29 -21.08 -4.98
CA LEU A 510 -5.72 -19.93 -5.67
C LEU A 510 -6.84 -19.07 -6.25
N ARG A 511 -6.91 -17.81 -5.77
CA ARG A 511 -7.78 -16.77 -6.31
C ARG A 511 -6.95 -15.68 -6.96
N VAL A 512 -7.36 -15.19 -8.12
CA VAL A 512 -6.70 -14.10 -8.84
C VAL A 512 -7.75 -13.13 -9.36
N ILE A 513 -7.70 -11.88 -8.91
CA ILE A 513 -8.56 -10.79 -9.38
C ILE A 513 -7.73 -9.92 -10.33
N ILE A 514 -8.32 -9.56 -11.47
CA ILE A 514 -7.69 -8.78 -12.54
C ILE A 514 -8.58 -7.58 -12.86
N GLU A 515 -8.05 -6.37 -12.70
CA GLU A 515 -8.71 -5.13 -13.10
C GLU A 515 -7.73 -4.27 -13.93
N GLU A 516 -7.97 -4.21 -15.25
CA GLU A 516 -7.06 -3.59 -16.23
C GLU A 516 -5.62 -4.12 -16.18
N ASP A 517 -4.69 -3.42 -15.51
CA ASP A 517 -3.31 -3.87 -15.24
C ASP A 517 -3.03 -4.12 -13.74
N ILE A 518 -4.04 -4.06 -12.87
CA ILE A 518 -3.93 -4.51 -11.49
C ILE A 518 -4.16 -6.02 -11.45
N VAL A 519 -3.27 -6.75 -10.77
CA VAL A 519 -3.49 -8.14 -10.37
C VAL A 519 -3.38 -8.24 -8.85
N GLU A 520 -4.40 -8.84 -8.25
CA GLU A 520 -4.51 -9.10 -6.82
C GLU A 520 -4.74 -10.60 -6.62
N ALA A 521 -3.75 -11.30 -6.08
CA ALA A 521 -3.75 -12.76 -5.97
C ALA A 521 -3.66 -13.24 -4.53
N PHE A 522 -4.40 -14.30 -4.20
CA PHE A 522 -4.53 -14.85 -2.85
C PHE A 522 -4.37 -16.38 -2.90
N LEU A 523 -3.58 -16.92 -1.98
CA LEU A 523 -3.25 -18.35 -1.87
C LEU A 523 -3.52 -18.85 -0.45
N ASP A 524 -4.32 -19.91 -0.35
CA ASP A 524 -4.71 -20.61 0.90
C ASP A 524 -5.31 -19.73 2.00
N ASP A 525 -5.90 -18.60 1.62
CA ASP A 525 -6.30 -17.49 2.51
C ASP A 525 -5.17 -17.03 3.47
N GLN A 526 -3.91 -17.31 3.14
CA GLN A 526 -2.74 -17.03 3.98
C GLN A 526 -1.75 -16.05 3.38
N TYR A 527 -1.54 -16.12 2.06
CA TYR A 527 -0.61 -15.30 1.32
C TYR A 527 -1.37 -14.41 0.33
N SER A 528 -1.05 -13.11 0.29
CA SER A 528 -1.58 -12.17 -0.71
C SER A 528 -0.46 -11.48 -1.49
N LEU A 529 -0.76 -11.10 -2.74
CA LEU A 529 0.11 -10.33 -3.62
C LEU A 529 -0.72 -9.31 -4.42
N ALA A 530 -0.51 -8.02 -4.17
CA ALA A 530 -0.83 -6.96 -5.12
C ALA A 530 0.32 -6.80 -6.14
N ALA A 531 -0.01 -6.45 -7.39
CA ALA A 531 0.95 -6.11 -8.45
C ALA A 531 0.33 -5.16 -9.49
N ARG A 532 1.15 -4.23 -10.02
CA ARG A 532 0.84 -3.52 -11.28
C ARG A 532 1.59 -4.18 -12.43
N LEU A 533 0.86 -4.63 -13.44
CA LEU A 533 1.41 -5.16 -14.69
C LEU A 533 1.89 -4.03 -15.62
N PRO A 534 2.88 -4.29 -16.51
CA PRO A 534 3.42 -3.29 -17.43
C PRO A 534 2.49 -2.90 -18.59
N SER A 535 1.29 -3.50 -18.68
CA SER A 535 0.31 -3.26 -19.75
C SER A 535 -1.07 -3.77 -19.34
N LYS A 536 -2.12 -2.99 -19.62
CA LYS A 536 -3.52 -3.39 -19.42
C LYS A 536 -3.86 -4.67 -20.17
N LEU A 537 -4.55 -5.58 -19.48
CA LEU A 537 -5.11 -6.80 -20.02
C LEU A 537 -6.53 -6.51 -20.55
N ASN A 538 -6.74 -6.79 -21.83
CA ASN A 538 -7.97 -6.56 -22.58
C ASN A 538 -8.07 -7.61 -23.70
N GLN A 539 -9.23 -8.24 -23.87
CA GLN A 539 -9.49 -9.38 -24.75
C GLN A 539 -8.40 -10.46 -24.68
N TYR A 540 -7.93 -10.74 -23.46
CA TYR A 540 -6.83 -11.66 -23.20
C TYR A 540 -7.34 -13.07 -22.88
N LYS A 541 -6.46 -14.06 -23.02
CA LYS A 541 -6.76 -15.45 -22.66
C LYS A 541 -6.16 -15.80 -21.31
N VAL A 542 -6.90 -16.61 -20.57
CA VAL A 542 -6.45 -17.26 -19.33
C VAL A 542 -5.98 -18.67 -19.67
N GLY A 543 -4.84 -19.07 -19.14
CA GLY A 543 -4.31 -20.42 -19.24
C GLY A 543 -3.83 -20.98 -17.89
N LEU A 544 -3.50 -22.25 -17.91
CA LEU A 544 -2.95 -23.02 -16.80
C LEU A 544 -1.61 -23.58 -17.26
N PHE A 545 -0.59 -23.56 -16.40
CA PHE A 545 0.74 -24.05 -16.78
C PHE A 545 1.37 -24.92 -15.69
N SER A 546 2.26 -25.81 -16.12
CA SER A 546 3.16 -26.55 -15.25
C SER A 546 4.57 -26.60 -15.81
N PHE A 547 5.57 -26.45 -14.94
CA PHE A 547 6.99 -26.44 -15.27
C PHE A 547 7.71 -27.58 -14.55
N ASN A 548 8.28 -28.50 -15.33
CA ASN A 548 9.08 -29.65 -14.89
C ASN A 548 8.40 -30.61 -13.88
N GLY A 549 7.08 -30.75 -13.95
CA GLY A 549 6.36 -31.79 -13.21
C GLY A 549 4.86 -31.76 -13.46
N THR A 550 4.15 -32.69 -12.84
CA THR A 550 2.69 -32.79 -12.96
C THR A 550 1.99 -31.79 -12.07
N ALA A 551 0.89 -31.21 -12.53
CA ALA A 551 0.04 -30.33 -11.74
C ALA A 551 -1.43 -30.57 -12.11
N ARG A 552 -2.32 -30.53 -11.11
CA ARG A 552 -3.76 -30.69 -11.28
C ARG A 552 -4.48 -29.43 -10.80
N PHE A 553 -5.43 -29.00 -11.62
CA PHE A 553 -6.29 -27.84 -11.41
C PHE A 553 -7.73 -28.33 -11.39
N ASP A 554 -8.47 -28.01 -10.34
CA ASP A 554 -9.87 -28.39 -10.11
C ASP A 554 -10.72 -27.17 -9.79
N ASP A 555 -12.04 -27.31 -9.86
CA ASP A 555 -13.03 -26.28 -9.50
C ASP A 555 -12.80 -24.91 -10.15
N ILE A 556 -12.21 -24.90 -11.35
CA ILE A 556 -11.80 -23.69 -12.08
C ILE A 556 -13.06 -22.89 -12.43
N ARG A 557 -13.17 -21.71 -11.84
CA ARG A 557 -14.29 -20.79 -12.03
C ARG A 557 -13.75 -19.41 -12.37
N LEU A 558 -14.26 -18.81 -13.44
CA LEU A 558 -13.99 -17.43 -13.79
C LEU A 558 -15.31 -16.67 -13.72
N PHE A 559 -15.32 -15.57 -12.97
CA PHE A 559 -16.43 -14.63 -12.88
C PHE A 559 -16.04 -13.31 -13.54
N ARG A 560 -16.99 -12.66 -14.22
CA ARG A 560 -16.81 -11.27 -14.62
C ARG A 560 -16.63 -10.41 -13.37
N LEU A 561 -15.63 -9.52 -13.35
CA LEU A 561 -15.52 -8.53 -12.28
C LEU A 561 -16.57 -7.44 -12.49
N LYS A 562 -17.33 -7.10 -11.44
CA LYS A 562 -18.30 -6.01 -11.47
C LYS A 562 -17.60 -4.65 -11.59
N GLY A 563 -18.21 -3.69 -12.27
CA GLY A 563 -17.91 -2.26 -12.04
C GLY A 563 -18.47 -1.82 -10.68
N LEU A 564 -17.91 -0.76 -10.09
CA LEU A 564 -18.41 -0.25 -8.80
C LEU A 564 -19.89 0.15 -8.88
N GLU A 565 -20.34 0.67 -10.02
CA GLU A 565 -21.75 1.01 -10.30
C GLU A 565 -22.73 -0.19 -10.30
N GLU A 566 -22.24 -1.43 -10.25
CA GLU A 566 -23.05 -2.65 -10.18
C GLU A 566 -23.15 -3.23 -8.76
N ILE A 567 -22.47 -2.61 -7.79
CA ILE A 567 -22.48 -3.02 -6.39
C ILE A 567 -23.30 -1.99 -5.62
N SER A 568 -24.39 -2.42 -4.99
CA SER A 568 -25.09 -1.55 -4.03
C SER A 568 -24.18 -1.27 -2.85
N GLU A 569 -24.01 0.00 -2.47
CA GLU A 569 -23.52 0.41 -1.15
C GLU A 569 -24.19 -0.41 -0.05
N ALA A 570 -23.44 -0.74 1.01
CA ALA A 570 -24.04 -1.38 2.18
C ALA A 570 -24.91 -0.36 2.92
N GLU A 571 -26.08 -0.77 3.43
CA GLU A 571 -26.87 0.09 4.31
C GLU A 571 -26.06 0.43 5.57
N SER A 572 -25.61 1.69 5.65
CA SER A 572 -24.89 2.19 6.82
C SER A 572 -25.81 2.18 8.04
N SER A 573 -25.35 1.58 9.13
CA SER A 573 -25.98 1.73 10.45
C SER A 573 -25.74 3.11 11.10
N VAL A 574 -25.01 4.00 10.42
CA VAL A 574 -24.75 5.39 10.80
C VAL A 574 -25.45 6.31 9.82
N ASP A 575 -26.56 6.92 10.27
CA ASP A 575 -27.25 7.99 9.58
C ASP A 575 -26.30 9.17 9.35
N ASN A 576 -26.27 9.72 8.12
CA ASN A 576 -25.45 10.88 7.73
C ASN A 576 -23.93 10.71 7.96
N TRP A 577 -23.38 9.50 7.89
CA TRP A 577 -21.92 9.24 8.09
C TRP A 577 -20.98 10.13 7.26
N SER A 578 -21.44 10.62 6.10
CA SER A 578 -20.74 11.59 5.25
C SER A 578 -20.62 13.01 5.82
N GLN A 579 -21.31 13.33 6.93
CA GLN A 579 -21.33 14.64 7.58
C GLN A 579 -20.54 14.71 8.91
N TYR A 580 -19.91 13.61 9.34
CA TYR A 580 -19.19 13.50 10.63
C TYR A 580 -17.71 13.86 10.56
#